data_AF-A0A2N3FHV6-F1
#
_entry.id   AF-A0A2N3FHV6-F1
#
_cell.length_a   1.000
_cell.length_b   1.000
_cell.length_c   1.000
_cell.angle_alpha   90.00
_cell.angle_beta   90.00
_cell.angle_gamma   90.00
#
_symmetry.space_group_name_H-M   'P 1'
#
loop_
_entity.id
_entity.type
_entity.pdbx_description
1 polymer ?
#
loop_
_entity_poly.entity_id
_entity_poly.type
_entity_poly.pdbx_seq_one_letter_code
_entity_poly.pdbx_strand_id
1 'polypeptide(L)'
;MPLRAAMPEYIESGNLAVLELALDKYYMEWAARRLKGRGVNQRLSRRFLGTQIDTINLLTCFRLLNADLGDQDALRFFLPGGTHVSEQLFRDLSSMSDVDEVYDRLKRTPYGRPVEDVAIKYIESGSISVFERALEDYLMRRAFAAGRGDPLGVGIIISYLWMKANEVTNLRIIVKGISVGMPVERMREELIVV
;
A
#
# COMPACT_ATOMS: atom_id res chain seq x y z
N MET A 1 -0.49 4.86 24.71
CA MET A 1 -0.41 3.70 23.80
C MET A 1 -1.50 3.84 22.77
N PRO A 2 -1.19 3.76 21.46
CA PRO A 2 -2.13 4.07 20.38
C PRO A 2 -3.46 3.31 20.49
N LEU A 3 -3.40 2.01 20.78
CA LEU A 3 -4.59 1.17 20.93
C LEU A 3 -5.50 1.58 22.09
N ARG A 4 -4.95 2.06 23.22
CA ARG A 4 -5.79 2.52 24.35
C ARG A 4 -6.57 3.79 24.00
N ALA A 5 -6.00 4.65 23.16
CA ALA A 5 -6.66 5.88 22.74
C ALA A 5 -7.81 5.61 21.75
N ALA A 6 -7.65 4.60 20.88
CA ALA A 6 -8.65 4.19 19.89
C ALA A 6 -9.71 3.20 20.43
N MET A 7 -9.48 2.61 21.62
CA MET A 7 -10.37 1.62 22.22
C MET A 7 -11.82 2.10 22.43
N PRO A 8 -12.09 3.33 22.90
CA PRO A 8 -13.48 3.79 23.10
C PRO A 8 -14.28 3.79 21.79
N GLU A 9 -13.69 4.33 20.71
CA GLU A 9 -14.33 4.37 19.39
C GLU A 9 -14.54 2.95 18.82
N TYR A 10 -13.61 2.03 19.05
CA TYR A 10 -13.80 0.62 18.69
C TYR A 10 -14.95 -0.04 19.47
N ILE A 11 -15.06 0.20 20.78
CA ILE A 11 -16.13 -0.36 21.61
C ILE A 11 -17.50 0.14 21.14
N GLU A 12 -17.59 1.42 20.74
CA GLU A 12 -18.83 2.03 20.26
C GLU A 12 -19.21 1.57 18.85
N SER A 13 -18.25 1.57 17.92
CA SER A 13 -18.51 1.28 16.50
C SER A 13 -18.44 -0.21 16.14
N GLY A 14 -17.74 -1.03 16.95
CA GLY A 14 -17.37 -2.40 16.60
C GLY A 14 -16.37 -2.50 15.43
N ASN A 15 -15.87 -1.39 14.89
CA ASN A 15 -15.08 -1.35 13.68
C ASN A 15 -13.59 -1.55 13.95
N LEU A 16 -13.06 -2.73 13.60
CA LEU A 16 -11.64 -3.07 13.82
C LEU A 16 -10.67 -2.13 13.10
N ALA A 17 -11.07 -1.53 11.97
CA ALA A 17 -10.21 -0.63 11.18
C ALA A 17 -9.73 0.59 12.00
N VAL A 18 -10.48 0.99 13.03
CA VAL A 18 -10.11 2.07 13.95
C VAL A 18 -8.83 1.72 14.72
N LEU A 19 -8.69 0.47 15.16
CA LEU A 19 -7.51 -0.01 15.88
C LEU A 19 -6.32 -0.21 14.94
N GLU A 20 -6.57 -0.74 13.74
CA GLU A 20 -5.54 -0.93 12.69
C GLU A 20 -4.92 0.41 12.30
N LEU A 21 -5.76 1.42 12.00
CA LEU A 21 -5.31 2.77 11.68
C LEU A 21 -4.47 3.38 12.81
N ALA A 22 -4.86 3.15 14.08
CA ALA A 22 -4.10 3.64 15.23
C ALA A 22 -2.70 2.98 15.31
N LEU A 23 -2.59 1.70 14.97
CA LEU A 23 -1.31 1.00 14.89
C LEU A 23 -0.47 1.49 13.72
N ASP A 24 -1.06 1.67 12.54
CA ASP A 24 -0.36 2.13 11.35
C ASP A 24 0.22 3.53 11.58
N LYS A 25 -0.58 4.48 12.07
CA LYS A 25 -0.10 5.83 12.41
C LYS A 25 1.06 5.79 13.39
N TYR A 26 0.94 4.98 14.44
CA TYR A 26 2.01 4.84 15.42
C TYR A 26 3.28 4.22 14.83
N TYR A 27 3.15 3.16 14.03
CA TYR A 27 4.28 2.49 13.39
C TYR A 27 5.02 3.43 12.43
N MET A 28 4.28 4.14 11.58
CA MET A 28 4.87 5.08 10.62
C MET A 28 5.62 6.21 11.33
N GLU A 29 5.03 6.80 12.37
CA GLU A 29 5.65 7.85 13.16
C GLU A 29 6.91 7.34 13.91
N TRP A 30 6.80 6.16 14.53
CA TRP A 30 7.90 5.49 15.22
C TRP A 30 9.08 5.19 14.28
N ALA A 31 8.77 4.68 13.07
CA ALA A 31 9.76 4.36 12.06
C ALA A 31 10.43 5.64 11.54
N ALA A 32 9.64 6.68 11.22
CA ALA A 32 10.15 7.98 10.79
C ALA A 32 11.09 8.61 11.83
N ARG A 33 10.76 8.51 13.13
CA ARG A 33 11.63 8.98 14.22
C ARG A 33 12.95 8.22 14.30
N ARG A 34 12.94 6.90 14.13
CA ARG A 34 14.16 6.07 14.14
C ARG A 34 15.04 6.29 12.92
N LEU A 35 14.41 6.59 11.80
CA LEU A 35 15.11 6.85 10.55
C LEU A 35 15.57 8.30 10.43
N LYS A 36 15.61 9.09 11.51
CA LYS A 36 16.24 10.43 11.49
C LYS A 36 17.74 10.32 11.16
N GLY A 37 18.26 11.29 10.41
CA GLY A 37 19.68 11.37 10.07
C GLY A 37 19.98 11.38 8.57
N ARG A 38 21.25 11.59 8.22
CA ARG A 38 21.67 11.80 6.83
C ARG A 38 22.45 10.62 6.22
N GLY A 39 22.67 9.53 6.94
CA GLY A 39 23.41 8.37 6.39
C GLY A 39 22.67 7.70 5.23
N VAL A 40 23.43 7.00 4.39
CA VAL A 40 22.93 6.35 3.15
C VAL A 40 21.80 5.37 3.47
N ASN A 41 22.00 4.52 4.48
CA ASN A 41 21.00 3.55 4.92
C ASN A 41 19.71 4.21 5.41
N GLN A 42 19.80 5.26 6.24
CA GLN A 42 18.62 5.97 6.70
C GLN A 42 17.86 6.63 5.54
N ARG A 43 18.56 7.22 4.56
CA ARG A 43 17.92 7.78 3.37
C ARG A 43 17.21 6.72 2.53
N LEU A 44 17.83 5.56 2.34
CA LEU A 44 17.23 4.44 1.60
C LEU A 44 15.98 3.93 2.32
N SER A 45 16.08 3.64 3.62
CA SER A 45 14.95 3.18 4.43
C SER A 45 13.81 4.20 4.49
N ARG A 46 14.10 5.51 4.63
CA ARG A 46 13.05 6.55 4.60
C ARG A 46 12.31 6.60 3.27
N ARG A 47 13.05 6.49 2.17
CA ARG A 47 12.44 6.47 0.83
C ARG A 47 11.53 5.27 0.66
N PHE A 48 11.99 4.10 1.11
CA PHE A 48 11.17 2.88 1.05
C PHE A 48 9.95 2.95 1.98
N LEU A 49 10.10 3.50 3.19
CA LEU A 49 8.98 3.76 4.10
C LEU A 49 7.97 4.75 3.48
N GLY A 50 8.46 5.83 2.87
CA GLY A 50 7.60 6.81 2.21
C GLY A 50 6.84 6.21 1.02
N THR A 51 7.45 5.30 0.26
CA THR A 51 6.74 4.51 -0.76
C THR A 51 5.67 3.61 -0.16
N GLN A 52 5.93 2.95 0.98
CA GLN A 52 4.90 2.16 1.68
C GLN A 52 3.71 3.04 2.11
N ILE A 53 4.00 4.19 2.71
CA ILE A 53 2.96 5.13 3.16
C ILE A 53 2.14 5.65 1.99
N ASP A 54 2.80 6.07 0.90
CA ASP A 54 2.12 6.47 -0.33
C ASP A 54 1.22 5.35 -0.87
N THR A 55 1.73 4.12 -0.97
CA THR A 55 0.94 2.95 -1.42
C THR A 55 -0.30 2.77 -0.55
N ILE A 56 -0.16 2.76 0.78
CA ILE A 56 -1.30 2.60 1.70
C ILE A 56 -2.32 3.72 1.53
N ASN A 57 -1.87 4.97 1.41
CA ASN A 57 -2.74 6.12 1.17
C ASN A 57 -3.50 5.99 -0.16
N LEU A 58 -2.85 5.55 -1.24
CA LEU A 58 -3.52 5.35 -2.54
C LEU A 58 -4.55 4.23 -2.48
N LEU A 59 -4.21 3.09 -1.87
CA LEU A 59 -5.15 1.98 -1.64
C LEU A 59 -6.36 2.45 -0.83
N THR A 60 -6.10 3.27 0.19
CA THR A 60 -7.14 3.88 1.01
C THR A 60 -8.04 4.76 0.15
N CYS A 61 -7.49 5.64 -0.69
CA CYS A 61 -8.30 6.43 -1.63
C CYS A 61 -9.19 5.53 -2.50
N PHE A 62 -8.63 4.50 -3.16
CA PHE A 62 -9.41 3.59 -3.99
C PHE A 62 -10.54 2.89 -3.21
N ARG A 63 -10.27 2.43 -1.99
CA ARG A 63 -11.30 1.83 -1.13
C ARG A 63 -12.40 2.82 -0.75
N LEU A 64 -12.03 4.08 -0.50
CA LEU A 64 -12.97 5.15 -0.16
C LEU A 64 -13.84 5.55 -1.36
N LEU A 65 -13.36 5.45 -2.61
CA LEU A 65 -14.18 5.70 -3.81
C LEU A 65 -15.40 4.77 -3.90
N ASN A 66 -15.24 3.51 -3.47
CA ASN A 66 -16.33 2.52 -3.46
C ASN A 66 -17.09 2.46 -2.12
N ALA A 67 -16.70 3.26 -1.13
CA ALA A 67 -17.36 3.30 0.17
C ALA A 67 -18.28 4.53 0.26
N ASP A 68 -19.49 4.34 0.76
CA ASP A 68 -20.31 5.47 1.19
C ASP A 68 -19.75 6.01 2.51
N LEU A 69 -19.03 7.13 2.43
CA LEU A 69 -18.42 7.78 3.58
C LEU A 69 -19.43 8.53 4.46
N GLY A 70 -20.63 8.83 3.94
CA GLY A 70 -21.56 9.78 4.57
C GLY A 70 -20.84 11.08 4.94
N ASP A 71 -20.99 11.52 6.20
CA ASP A 71 -20.38 12.75 6.72
C ASP A 71 -18.94 12.56 7.26
N GLN A 72 -18.32 11.39 7.09
CA GLN A 72 -17.01 11.12 7.68
C GLN A 72 -15.86 11.73 6.87
N ASP A 73 -15.01 12.52 7.54
CA ASP A 73 -13.85 13.13 6.90
C ASP A 73 -12.83 12.07 6.47
N ALA A 74 -12.64 11.91 5.15
CA ALA A 74 -11.68 11.01 4.55
C ALA A 74 -10.25 11.24 5.09
N LEU A 75 -9.90 12.49 5.46
CA LEU A 75 -8.57 12.80 5.99
C LEU A 75 -8.22 12.07 7.27
N ARG A 76 -9.20 11.57 8.04
CA ARG A 76 -8.88 10.79 9.22
C ARG A 76 -8.06 9.55 8.89
N PHE A 77 -8.19 9.01 7.68
CA PHE A 77 -7.46 7.83 7.22
C PHE A 77 -6.08 8.14 6.63
N PHE A 78 -5.76 9.41 6.43
CA PHE A 78 -4.47 9.81 5.88
C PHE A 78 -3.32 9.41 6.80
N LEU A 79 -2.31 8.76 6.21
CA LEU A 79 -1.04 8.47 6.87
C LEU A 79 0.02 9.50 6.43
N PRO A 80 0.59 10.29 7.37
CA PRO A 80 1.63 11.24 7.05
C PRO A 80 2.98 10.56 6.80
N GLY A 81 3.88 11.22 6.07
CA GLY A 81 5.25 10.74 5.81
C GLY A 81 5.45 10.03 4.48
N GLY A 82 4.45 10.06 3.60
CA GLY A 82 4.56 9.69 2.20
C GLY A 82 5.61 10.51 1.44
N THR A 83 6.10 9.99 0.31
CA THR A 83 7.09 10.69 -0.53
C THR A 83 6.42 11.56 -1.58
N HIS A 84 5.33 11.08 -2.18
CA HIS A 84 4.66 11.75 -3.29
C HIS A 84 3.16 11.99 -3.03
N VAL A 85 2.56 11.27 -2.09
CA VAL A 85 1.16 11.46 -1.72
C VAL A 85 1.08 12.41 -0.53
N SER A 86 0.90 13.69 -0.83
CA SER A 86 0.66 14.72 0.19
C SER A 86 -0.76 14.64 0.73
N GLU A 87 -1.00 15.28 1.87
CA GLU A 87 -2.35 15.39 2.45
C GLU A 87 -3.33 16.07 1.47
N GLN A 88 -2.89 17.11 0.76
CA GLN A 88 -3.69 17.77 -0.25
C GLN A 88 -4.03 16.82 -1.41
N LEU A 89 -3.04 16.07 -1.91
CA LEU A 89 -3.28 15.10 -2.98
C LEU A 89 -4.23 14.01 -2.48
N PHE A 90 -4.03 13.48 -1.27
CA PHE A 90 -4.94 12.49 -0.69
C PHE A 90 -6.38 13.02 -0.59
N ARG A 91 -6.54 14.25 -0.07
CA ARG A 91 -7.86 14.91 0.01
C ARG A 91 -8.52 14.99 -1.37
N ASP A 92 -7.79 15.51 -2.35
CA ASP A 92 -8.27 15.63 -3.73
C ASP A 92 -8.73 14.26 -4.25
N LEU A 93 -7.89 13.23 -4.15
CA LEU A 93 -8.19 11.87 -4.63
C LEU A 93 -9.39 11.23 -3.91
N SER A 94 -9.49 11.42 -2.60
CA SER A 94 -10.59 10.85 -1.79
C SER A 94 -11.95 11.51 -2.04
N SER A 95 -11.96 12.69 -2.67
CA SER A 95 -13.19 13.42 -3.01
C SER A 95 -13.69 13.16 -4.43
N MET A 96 -12.91 12.45 -5.24
CA MET A 96 -13.28 12.11 -6.62
C MET A 96 -14.35 11.02 -6.62
N SER A 97 -15.18 11.02 -7.65
CA SER A 97 -16.20 10.00 -7.87
C SER A 97 -15.85 9.04 -9.02
N ASP A 98 -14.77 9.35 -9.76
CA ASP A 98 -14.34 8.59 -10.93
C ASP A 98 -12.87 8.19 -10.81
N VAL A 99 -12.59 6.95 -11.20
CA VAL A 99 -11.25 6.38 -11.25
C VAL A 99 -10.40 7.04 -12.34
N ASP A 100 -11.02 7.51 -13.42
CA ASP A 100 -10.29 8.23 -14.49
C ASP A 100 -9.71 9.55 -13.98
N GLU A 101 -10.45 10.29 -13.14
CA GLU A 101 -9.97 11.53 -12.50
C GLU A 101 -8.82 11.25 -11.52
N VAL A 102 -8.92 10.16 -10.76
CA VAL A 102 -7.86 9.71 -9.85
C VAL A 102 -6.59 9.38 -10.63
N TYR A 103 -6.73 8.67 -11.75
CA TYR A 103 -5.60 8.36 -12.63
C TYR A 103 -4.94 9.61 -13.18
N ASP A 104 -5.70 10.59 -13.68
CA ASP A 104 -5.18 11.84 -14.23
C ASP A 104 -4.29 12.61 -13.23
N ARG A 105 -4.64 12.57 -11.94
CA ARG A 105 -3.80 13.14 -10.88
C ARG A 105 -2.55 12.29 -10.60
N LEU A 106 -2.66 10.97 -10.67
CA LEU A 106 -1.56 10.05 -10.41
C LEU A 106 -0.53 9.97 -11.54
N LYS A 107 -0.88 10.30 -12.79
CA LYS A 107 0.02 10.32 -13.96
C LYS A 107 1.33 11.06 -13.72
N ARG A 108 1.30 12.11 -12.90
CA ARG A 108 2.49 12.95 -12.59
C ARG A 108 3.34 12.40 -11.44
N THR A 109 2.93 11.30 -10.84
CA THR A 109 3.63 10.61 -9.76
C THR A 109 4.27 9.32 -10.27
N PRO A 110 5.21 8.72 -9.51
CA PRO A 110 5.74 7.40 -9.85
C PRO A 110 4.70 6.27 -9.89
N TYR A 111 3.48 6.51 -9.41
CA TYR A 111 2.38 5.54 -9.37
C TYR A 111 1.49 5.58 -10.62
N GLY A 112 1.63 6.59 -11.48
CA GLY A 112 0.80 6.73 -12.68
C GLY A 112 0.87 5.52 -13.61
N ARG A 113 2.09 5.07 -13.94
CA ARG A 113 2.30 3.92 -14.84
C ARG A 113 1.75 2.60 -14.27
N PRO A 114 2.06 2.20 -13.01
CA PRO A 114 1.45 1.02 -12.40
C PRO A 114 -0.08 1.02 -12.45
N VAL A 115 -0.71 2.19 -12.26
CA VAL A 115 -2.17 2.35 -12.26
C VAL A 115 -2.74 2.31 -13.69
N GLU A 116 -2.06 2.91 -14.66
CA GLU A 116 -2.46 2.89 -16.08
C GLU A 116 -2.60 1.48 -16.64
N ASP A 117 -1.60 0.63 -16.36
CA ASP A 117 -1.54 -0.75 -16.86
C ASP A 117 -2.75 -1.60 -16.39
N VAL A 118 -3.43 -1.19 -15.32
CA VAL A 118 -4.58 -1.90 -14.74
C VAL A 118 -5.91 -1.15 -14.84
N ALA A 119 -5.92 0.13 -15.24
CA ALA A 119 -7.15 0.90 -15.41
C ALA A 119 -8.10 0.27 -16.43
N ILE A 120 -7.58 -0.28 -17.53
CA ILE A 120 -8.37 -1.01 -18.53
C ILE A 120 -9.04 -2.23 -17.90
N LYS A 121 -8.32 -2.99 -17.08
CA LYS A 121 -8.85 -4.18 -16.38
C LYS A 121 -9.90 -3.80 -15.34
N TYR A 122 -9.77 -2.62 -14.73
CA TYR A 122 -10.80 -2.09 -13.83
C TYR A 122 -12.10 -1.80 -14.57
N ILE A 123 -12.04 -1.17 -15.75
CA ILE A 123 -13.23 -0.89 -16.58
C ILE A 123 -13.98 -2.18 -16.93
N GLU A 124 -13.24 -3.26 -17.22
CA GLU A 124 -13.83 -4.56 -17.56
C GLU A 124 -14.39 -5.32 -16.35
N SER A 125 -13.74 -5.23 -15.18
CA SER A 125 -14.05 -6.07 -14.01
C SER A 125 -14.82 -5.36 -12.89
N GLY A 126 -14.78 -4.04 -12.84
CA GLY A 126 -15.25 -3.21 -11.72
C GLY A 126 -14.49 -3.44 -10.40
N SER A 127 -13.38 -4.17 -10.41
CA SER A 127 -12.75 -4.66 -9.17
C SER A 127 -11.56 -3.79 -8.74
N ILE A 128 -11.65 -3.17 -7.56
CA ILE A 128 -10.54 -2.41 -6.95
C ILE A 128 -9.28 -3.25 -6.76
N SER A 129 -9.43 -4.57 -6.59
CA SER A 129 -8.30 -5.49 -6.34
C SER A 129 -7.21 -5.41 -7.41
N VAL A 130 -7.54 -4.97 -8.64
CA VAL A 130 -6.54 -4.77 -9.71
C VAL A 130 -5.57 -3.64 -9.37
N PHE A 131 -6.05 -2.55 -8.76
CA PHE A 131 -5.20 -1.46 -8.27
C PHE A 131 -4.42 -1.87 -7.04
N GLU A 132 -5.05 -2.63 -6.14
CA GLU A 132 -4.36 -3.14 -4.96
C GLU A 132 -3.11 -3.91 -5.35
N ARG A 133 -3.30 -4.82 -6.28
CA ARG A 133 -2.24 -5.66 -6.79
C ARG A 133 -1.17 -4.90 -7.56
N ALA A 134 -1.55 -3.91 -8.37
CA ALA A 134 -0.60 -3.09 -9.11
C ALA A 134 0.31 -2.29 -8.17
N LEU A 135 -0.25 -1.72 -7.11
CA LEU A 135 0.50 -0.94 -6.12
C LEU A 135 1.35 -1.83 -5.22
N GLU A 136 0.88 -3.03 -4.86
CA GLU A 136 1.68 -4.04 -4.15
C GLU A 136 2.86 -4.53 -5.00
N ASP A 137 2.64 -4.86 -6.28
CA ASP A 137 3.69 -5.24 -7.22
C ASP A 137 4.72 -4.13 -7.38
N TYR A 138 4.27 -2.88 -7.51
CA TYR A 138 5.15 -1.71 -7.53
C TYR A 138 6.01 -1.64 -6.27
N LEU A 139 5.39 -1.67 -5.08
CA LEU A 139 6.09 -1.59 -3.80
C LEU A 139 7.12 -2.73 -3.66
N MET A 140 6.75 -3.93 -4.07
CA MET A 140 7.63 -5.09 -4.00
C MET A 140 8.81 -4.98 -4.98
N ARG A 141 8.60 -4.50 -6.21
CA ARG A 141 9.70 -4.19 -7.14
C ARG A 141 10.64 -3.12 -6.58
N ARG A 142 10.12 -2.14 -5.84
CA ARG A 142 10.93 -1.13 -5.13
C ARG A 142 11.76 -1.76 -4.00
N ALA A 143 11.20 -2.71 -3.26
CA ALA A 143 11.92 -3.47 -2.24
C ALA A 143 13.07 -4.27 -2.86
N PHE A 144 12.81 -4.97 -3.98
CA PHE A 144 13.83 -5.71 -4.72
C PHE A 144 14.94 -4.81 -5.27
N ALA A 145 14.55 -3.67 -5.86
CA ALA A 145 15.50 -2.69 -6.38
C ALA A 145 16.40 -2.10 -5.28
N ALA A 146 15.93 -2.02 -4.03
CA ALA A 146 16.74 -1.55 -2.91
C ALA A 146 17.95 -2.47 -2.63
N GLY A 147 17.84 -3.77 -2.92
CA GLY A 147 18.91 -4.75 -2.73
C GLY A 147 20.03 -4.68 -3.79
N ARG A 148 19.79 -4.02 -4.93
CA ARG A 148 20.78 -3.88 -6.02
C ARG A 148 21.80 -2.75 -5.81
N GLY A 149 21.71 -2.03 -4.70
CA GLY A 149 22.58 -0.92 -4.37
C GLY A 149 23.87 -1.37 -3.69
N ASP A 150 24.17 -0.75 -2.55
CA ASP A 150 25.34 -1.05 -1.72
C ASP A 150 25.26 -2.48 -1.12
N PRO A 151 26.24 -3.38 -1.41
CA PRO A 151 26.28 -4.73 -0.87
C PRO A 151 26.44 -4.82 0.66
N LEU A 152 26.81 -3.73 1.32
CA LEU A 152 26.88 -3.63 2.78
C LEU A 152 25.76 -2.74 3.34
N GLY A 153 24.84 -2.31 2.48
CA GLY A 153 23.72 -1.44 2.82
C GLY A 153 22.51 -2.20 3.36
N VAL A 154 21.64 -1.46 4.05
CA VAL A 154 20.35 -1.97 4.57
C VAL A 154 19.41 -2.45 3.47
N GLY A 155 19.66 -2.05 2.21
CA GLY A 155 18.87 -2.43 1.05
C GLY A 155 18.79 -3.94 0.82
N ILE A 156 19.86 -4.68 1.10
CA ILE A 156 19.85 -6.15 0.99
C ILE A 156 18.88 -6.76 1.99
N ILE A 157 18.87 -6.28 3.23
CA ILE A 157 17.97 -6.79 4.27
C ILE A 157 16.51 -6.49 3.90
N ILE A 158 16.23 -5.27 3.40
CA ILE A 158 14.90 -4.91 2.89
C ILE A 158 14.50 -5.88 1.77
N SER A 159 15.33 -6.02 0.74
CA SER A 159 15.02 -6.91 -0.39
C SER A 159 14.80 -8.35 0.06
N TYR A 160 15.67 -8.88 0.91
CA TYR A 160 15.59 -10.26 1.39
C TYR A 160 14.28 -10.51 2.13
N LEU A 161 13.95 -9.68 3.13
CA LEU A 161 12.73 -9.87 3.92
C LEU A 161 11.47 -9.80 3.06
N TRP A 162 11.40 -8.87 2.11
CA TRP A 162 10.27 -8.73 1.21
C TRP A 162 10.16 -9.88 0.22
N MET A 163 11.27 -10.34 -0.35
CA MET A 163 11.27 -11.52 -1.23
C MET A 163 10.86 -12.79 -0.49
N LYS A 164 11.32 -12.97 0.76
CA LYS A 164 10.90 -14.10 1.60
C LYS A 164 9.42 -14.05 1.96
N ALA A 165 8.90 -12.87 2.30
CA ALA A 165 7.47 -12.69 2.53
C ALA A 165 6.66 -13.05 1.27
N ASN A 166 7.11 -12.59 0.10
CA ASN A 166 6.47 -12.91 -1.17
C ASN A 166 6.48 -14.40 -1.50
N GLU A 167 7.62 -15.07 -1.33
CA GLU A 167 7.73 -16.51 -1.55
C GLU A 167 6.71 -17.28 -0.70
N VAL A 168 6.58 -16.92 0.59
CA VAL A 168 5.59 -17.53 1.47
C VAL A 168 4.16 -17.24 1.03
N THR A 169 3.88 -16.02 0.57
CA THR A 169 2.56 -15.65 0.03
C THR A 169 2.24 -16.44 -1.24
N ASN A 170 3.17 -16.55 -2.18
CA ASN A 170 2.99 -17.33 -3.41
C ASN A 170 2.78 -18.82 -3.12
N LEU A 171 3.54 -19.40 -2.18
CA LEU A 171 3.32 -20.78 -1.75
C LEU A 171 1.91 -20.96 -1.15
N ARG A 172 1.43 -19.99 -0.37
CA ARG A 172 0.06 -20.02 0.17
C ARG A 172 -0.99 -19.95 -0.92
N ILE A 173 -0.81 -19.08 -1.91
CA ILE A 173 -1.70 -18.97 -3.07
C ILE A 173 -1.77 -20.31 -3.81
N ILE A 174 -0.63 -20.95 -4.08
CA ILE A 174 -0.56 -22.25 -4.75
C ILE A 174 -1.26 -23.33 -3.93
N VAL A 175 -0.91 -23.48 -2.64
CA VAL A 175 -1.51 -24.51 -1.76
C VAL A 175 -3.02 -24.31 -1.64
N LYS A 176 -3.47 -23.07 -1.44
CA LYS A 176 -4.90 -22.78 -1.33
C LYS A 176 -5.62 -23.00 -2.65
N GLY A 177 -5.03 -22.56 -3.77
CA GLY A 177 -5.57 -22.75 -5.12
C GLY A 177 -5.76 -24.22 -5.46
N ILE A 178 -4.76 -25.07 -5.17
CA ILE A 178 -4.88 -26.53 -5.33
C ILE A 178 -6.01 -27.08 -4.45
N SER A 179 -6.10 -26.66 -3.18
CA SER A 179 -7.11 -27.18 -2.25
C SER A 179 -8.57 -26.89 -2.65
N VAL A 180 -8.80 -25.85 -3.46
CA VAL A 180 -10.13 -25.45 -3.94
C VAL A 180 -10.35 -25.80 -5.41
N GLY A 181 -9.42 -26.51 -6.05
CA GLY A 181 -9.52 -26.89 -7.46
C GLY A 181 -9.40 -25.70 -8.44
N MET A 182 -8.66 -24.65 -8.07
CA MET A 182 -8.43 -23.50 -8.94
C MET A 182 -7.62 -23.93 -10.19
N PRO A 183 -8.01 -23.50 -11.41
CA PRO A 183 -7.22 -23.73 -12.63
C PRO A 183 -5.80 -23.16 -12.50
N VAL A 184 -4.82 -23.83 -13.14
CA VAL A 184 -3.40 -23.45 -13.05
C VAL A 184 -3.15 -22.07 -13.65
N GLU A 185 -3.85 -21.74 -14.73
CA GLU A 185 -3.78 -20.46 -15.43
C GLU A 185 -4.19 -19.33 -14.48
N ARG A 186 -5.32 -19.51 -13.78
CA ARG A 186 -5.79 -18.57 -12.77
C ARG A 186 -4.82 -18.48 -11.59
N MET A 187 -4.28 -19.60 -11.11
CA MET A 187 -3.29 -19.56 -10.02
C MET A 187 -2.04 -18.76 -10.42
N ARG A 188 -1.54 -18.94 -11.64
CA ARG A 188 -0.40 -18.16 -12.17
C ARG A 188 -0.74 -16.68 -12.24
N GLU A 189 -1.95 -16.38 -12.69
CA GLU A 189 -2.47 -15.03 -12.70
C GLU A 189 -2.58 -14.42 -11.32
N GLU A 190 -2.61 -15.17 -10.20
CA GLU A 190 -2.68 -14.63 -8.83
C GLU A 190 -1.31 -14.46 -8.15
N LEU A 191 -0.24 -15.05 -8.69
CA LEU A 191 1.10 -14.95 -8.09
C LEU A 191 1.60 -13.49 -8.06
N ILE A 192 2.27 -13.12 -6.97
CA ILE A 192 2.86 -11.80 -6.77
C ILE A 192 4.35 -11.90 -7.14
N VAL A 193 4.85 -10.99 -7.99
CA VAL A 193 6.26 -10.88 -8.43
C VAL A 193 6.99 -12.23 -8.50
N VAL A 194 6.95 -12.86 -9.67
CA VAL A 194 7.65 -14.12 -9.97
C VAL A 194 9.03 -13.85 -10.53
#